data_AF-A0A2E6QNU9-F1
#
_entry.id   AF-A0A2E6QNU9-F1
#
_cell.length_a   1.000
_cell.length_b   1.000
_cell.length_c   1.000
_cell.angle_alpha   90.00
_cell.angle_beta   90.00
_cell.angle_gamma   90.00
#
_symmetry.space_group_name_H-M   'P 1'
#
loop_
_entity.id
_entity.type
_entity.pdbx_description
1 polymer ?
#
loop_
_entity_poly.entity_id
_entity_poly.type
_entity_poly.pdbx_seq_one_letter_code
_entity_poly.pdbx_strand_id
1 'polypeptide(L)'
;MNDVAPYSTAMPRGQVGHFGKYRARVTDNRDPQNLGRLQVLAPAVLYDTEVWALPCVPYAGPDVGWFAMPPVGAAVWVEFEGGDLDHPIWTGCYWPNDQTPPEGGSDPDIKVLKTEKVTIKIDDRSGEIEITTQGGSRLKLTATDGELKSTTVTCESVNGKGVFSAAGLDVNDGAFTVI
;
A
#
# COMPACT_ATOMS: atom_id res chain seq x y z
N MET A 1 -26.29 6.30 8.36
CA MET A 1 -27.21 7.18 7.61
C MET A 1 -26.62 8.57 7.64
N ASN A 2 -26.81 9.32 6.55
CA ASN A 2 -26.01 10.49 6.18
C ASN A 2 -24.57 10.05 5.79
N ASP A 3 -23.98 10.52 4.69
CA ASP A 3 -24.59 11.28 3.60
C ASP A 3 -23.97 10.88 2.25
N VAL A 4 -24.67 10.04 1.47
CA VAL A 4 -24.42 9.96 0.03
C VAL A 4 -25.28 11.05 -0.59
N ALA A 5 -24.81 12.29 -0.46
CA ALA A 5 -25.47 13.44 -1.05
C ALA A 5 -25.64 13.17 -2.55
N PRO A 6 -26.86 13.28 -3.11
CA PRO A 6 -27.07 13.00 -4.53
C PRO A 6 -26.25 13.99 -5.34
N TYR A 7 -25.22 13.47 -6.02
CA TYR A 7 -24.27 14.26 -6.79
C TYR A 7 -25.01 15.27 -7.68
N SER A 8 -24.60 16.54 -7.60
CA SER A 8 -25.44 17.66 -8.04
C SER A 8 -25.90 17.50 -9.48
N THR A 9 -27.22 17.30 -9.64
CA THR A 9 -28.00 17.26 -10.89
C THR A 9 -27.24 16.80 -12.14
N ALA A 10 -27.41 15.51 -12.50
CA ALA A 10 -26.83 14.88 -13.70
C ALA A 10 -26.63 15.85 -14.88
N MET A 11 -25.37 16.00 -15.30
CA MET A 11 -24.80 17.06 -16.14
C MET A 11 -25.81 17.71 -17.11
N PRO A 12 -25.96 19.06 -17.10
CA PRO A 12 -26.94 19.76 -17.91
C PRO A 12 -26.81 19.38 -19.39
N ARG A 13 -27.94 19.00 -19.99
CA ARG A 13 -28.05 18.26 -21.25
C ARG A 13 -27.37 18.97 -22.42
N GLY A 14 -26.09 18.67 -22.65
CA GLY A 14 -25.22 19.31 -23.62
C GLY A 14 -23.75 19.42 -23.17
N GLN A 15 -23.47 19.32 -21.87
CA GLN A 15 -22.11 19.26 -21.32
C GLN A 15 -21.46 17.89 -21.59
N VAL A 16 -20.17 17.88 -21.92
CA VAL A 16 -19.40 16.65 -22.19
C VAL A 16 -18.84 16.13 -20.87
N GLY A 17 -19.24 14.92 -20.47
CA GLY A 17 -18.72 14.26 -19.27
C GLY A 17 -17.44 13.46 -19.55
N HIS A 18 -16.51 13.50 -18.58
CA HIS A 18 -15.16 12.94 -18.66
C HIS A 18 -15.07 11.52 -18.09
N PHE A 19 -15.80 10.58 -18.69
CA PHE A 19 -15.98 9.19 -18.23
C PHE A 19 -14.78 8.25 -18.51
N GLY A 20 -13.54 8.76 -18.48
CA GLY A 20 -12.33 7.99 -18.79
C GLY A 20 -11.32 7.95 -17.64
N LYS A 21 -10.40 6.97 -17.68
CA LYS A 21 -9.18 6.98 -16.87
C LYS A 21 -8.14 7.87 -17.54
N TYR A 22 -7.71 8.93 -16.86
CA TYR A 22 -6.67 9.84 -17.33
C TYR A 22 -5.37 9.58 -16.57
N ARG A 23 -4.23 9.73 -17.25
CA ARG A 23 -2.91 9.64 -16.61
C ARG A 23 -2.62 10.93 -15.86
N ALA A 24 -2.23 10.80 -14.59
CA ALA A 24 -1.80 11.92 -13.77
C ALA A 24 -0.51 11.61 -13.01
N ARG A 25 0.13 12.66 -12.50
CA ARG A 25 1.30 12.57 -11.62
C ARG A 25 0.98 13.26 -10.29
N VAL A 26 1.36 12.63 -9.18
CA VAL A 26 1.23 13.21 -7.83
C VAL A 26 2.19 14.38 -7.68
N THR A 27 1.71 15.52 -7.19
CA THR A 27 2.50 16.75 -6.96
C THR A 27 2.64 17.05 -5.46
N ASP A 28 1.62 16.77 -4.66
CA ASP A 28 1.69 16.66 -3.20
C ASP A 28 0.83 15.49 -2.69
N ASN A 29 1.18 14.92 -1.55
CA ASN A 29 0.45 13.85 -0.88
C ASN A 29 0.18 14.15 0.62
N ARG A 30 0.49 15.37 1.08
CA ARG A 30 0.27 15.85 2.45
C ARG A 30 -1.09 16.53 2.57
N ASP A 31 -2.15 15.73 2.48
CA ASP A 31 -3.54 16.22 2.51
C ASP A 31 -3.86 17.05 3.78
N PRO A 32 -4.11 18.37 3.68
CA PRO A 32 -4.40 19.22 4.84
C PRO A 32 -5.74 18.90 5.53
N GLN A 33 -6.60 18.09 4.91
CA GLN A 33 -7.87 17.64 5.49
C GLN A 33 -7.81 16.20 6.05
N ASN A 34 -6.69 15.48 5.89
CA ASN A 34 -6.50 14.09 6.32
C ASN A 34 -7.53 13.10 5.74
N LEU A 35 -8.02 13.35 4.52
CA LEU A 35 -9.02 12.52 3.82
C LEU A 35 -8.38 11.49 2.87
N GLY A 36 -7.05 11.38 2.83
CA GLY A 36 -6.32 10.51 1.90
C GLY A 36 -6.29 11.04 0.46
N ARG A 37 -6.45 12.35 0.27
CA ARG A 37 -6.39 12.98 -1.05
C ARG A 37 -4.96 13.09 -1.57
N LEU A 38 -4.82 13.11 -2.88
CA LEU A 38 -3.56 13.44 -3.57
C LEU A 38 -3.76 14.72 -4.37
N GLN A 39 -2.79 15.63 -4.31
CA GLN A 39 -2.70 16.71 -5.28
C GLN A 39 -2.10 16.14 -6.56
N VAL A 40 -2.80 16.30 -7.69
CA VAL A 40 -2.49 15.62 -8.95
C VAL A 40 -2.54 16.58 -10.14
N LEU A 41 -1.61 16.39 -11.07
CA LEU A 41 -1.57 17.07 -12.37
C LEU A 41 -1.93 16.06 -13.47
N ALA A 42 -2.96 16.37 -14.27
CA ALA A 42 -3.51 15.48 -15.31
C ALA A 42 -3.62 16.17 -16.69
N PRO A 43 -2.51 16.36 -17.43
CA PRO A 43 -2.48 17.28 -18.58
C PRO A 43 -3.41 16.95 -19.74
N ALA A 44 -3.87 15.70 -19.86
CA ALA A 44 -4.80 15.26 -20.90
C ALA A 44 -6.26 15.72 -20.69
N VAL A 45 -6.57 16.37 -19.55
CA VAL A 45 -7.94 16.74 -19.16
C VAL A 45 -8.01 18.01 -18.29
N LEU A 46 -7.02 18.24 -17.42
CA LEU A 46 -6.93 19.43 -16.54
C LEU A 46 -5.88 20.46 -17.02
N TYR A 47 -5.18 20.17 -18.12
CA TYR A 47 -4.05 20.96 -18.63
C TYR A 47 -3.00 21.17 -17.51
N ASP A 48 -2.61 22.42 -17.25
CA ASP A 48 -1.63 22.78 -16.21
C ASP A 48 -2.27 22.94 -14.81
N THR A 49 -3.54 22.58 -14.63
CA THR A 49 -4.27 22.72 -13.36
C THR A 49 -4.00 21.53 -12.44
N GLU A 50 -3.54 21.81 -11.21
CA GLU A 50 -3.45 20.81 -10.15
C GLU A 50 -4.71 20.81 -9.28
N VAL A 51 -5.20 19.61 -8.93
CA VAL A 51 -6.42 19.42 -8.13
C VAL A 51 -6.22 18.39 -7.02
N TRP A 52 -7.02 18.45 -5.96
CA TRP A 52 -7.02 17.46 -4.88
C TRP A 52 -8.02 16.34 -5.16
N ALA A 53 -7.54 15.18 -5.59
CA ALA A 53 -8.36 14.02 -5.90
C ALA A 53 -8.64 13.14 -4.66
N LEU A 54 -9.89 12.67 -4.52
CA LEU A 54 -10.32 11.75 -3.45
C LEU A 54 -9.85 10.29 -3.69
N PRO A 55 -9.62 9.49 -2.62
CA PRO A 55 -9.09 8.14 -2.75
C PRO A 55 -10.14 7.08 -3.15
N CYS A 56 -10.00 6.50 -4.33
CA CYS A 56 -10.67 5.24 -4.69
C CYS A 56 -9.76 4.05 -4.33
N VAL A 57 -9.65 3.76 -3.04
CA VAL A 57 -8.83 2.66 -2.48
C VAL A 57 -9.60 1.34 -2.40
N PRO A 58 -8.92 0.17 -2.48
CA PRO A 58 -9.58 -1.14 -2.50
C PRO A 58 -10.27 -1.53 -1.19
N TYR A 59 -9.99 -0.83 -0.08
CA TYR A 59 -10.65 -1.03 1.21
C TYR A 59 -10.60 0.27 2.03
N ALA A 60 -11.73 0.68 2.60
CA ALA A 60 -11.85 1.83 3.51
C ALA A 60 -13.11 1.70 4.38
N GLY A 61 -13.07 2.30 5.57
CA GLY A 61 -14.17 2.40 6.52
C GLY A 61 -13.74 3.10 7.81
N PRO A 62 -14.62 3.22 8.82
CA PRO A 62 -14.25 3.72 10.14
C PRO A 62 -13.13 2.87 10.76
N ASP A 63 -12.00 3.49 11.06
CA ASP A 63 -10.78 2.89 11.64
C ASP A 63 -10.20 1.67 10.88
N VAL A 64 -10.56 1.48 9.60
CA VAL A 64 -10.08 0.37 8.75
C VAL A 64 -9.82 0.83 7.30
N GLY A 65 -8.81 0.26 6.64
CA GLY A 65 -8.60 0.52 5.22
C GLY A 65 -7.22 0.17 4.66
N TRP A 66 -7.06 0.38 3.36
CA TRP A 66 -5.80 0.27 2.63
C TRP A 66 -5.12 1.65 2.55
N PHE A 67 -4.52 2.09 3.65
CA PHE A 67 -3.86 3.40 3.73
C PHE A 67 -2.42 3.36 3.17
N ALA A 68 -2.30 3.31 1.84
CA ALA A 68 -1.03 3.33 1.12
C ALA A 68 -0.99 4.50 0.13
N MET A 69 -0.74 5.72 0.64
CA MET A 69 -0.70 6.93 -0.19
C MET A 69 0.56 6.95 -1.09
N PRO A 70 0.42 7.11 -2.42
CA PRO A 70 1.56 7.17 -3.33
C PRO A 70 2.51 8.34 -3.01
N PRO A 71 3.83 8.20 -3.24
CA PRO A 71 4.79 9.27 -3.05
C PRO A 71 4.64 10.38 -4.11
N VAL A 72 5.10 11.59 -3.79
CA VAL A 72 5.21 12.69 -4.75
C VAL A 72 6.01 12.24 -5.97
N GLY A 73 5.44 12.47 -7.16
CA GLY A 73 6.00 12.06 -8.44
C GLY A 73 5.62 10.66 -8.91
N ALA A 74 4.91 9.87 -8.13
CA ALA A 74 4.28 8.63 -8.60
C ALA A 74 3.25 8.92 -9.71
N ALA A 75 3.05 7.94 -10.61
CA ALA A 75 2.05 8.01 -11.65
C ALA A 75 0.78 7.26 -11.23
N VAL A 76 -0.36 7.94 -11.37
CA VAL A 76 -1.68 7.45 -10.93
C VAL A 76 -2.68 7.58 -12.06
N TRP A 77 -3.74 6.77 -11.99
CA TRP A 77 -4.94 7.00 -12.78
C TRP A 77 -5.87 7.94 -12.02
N VAL A 78 -6.50 8.88 -12.74
CA VAL A 78 -7.56 9.72 -12.21
C VAL A 78 -8.83 9.57 -13.03
N GLU A 79 -9.96 9.64 -12.35
CA GLU A 79 -11.31 9.64 -12.89
C GLU A 79 -12.09 10.78 -12.22
N PHE A 80 -13.33 10.95 -12.65
CA PHE A 80 -14.19 12.07 -12.26
C PHE A 80 -15.56 11.53 -11.87
N GLU A 81 -16.04 11.86 -10.68
CA GLU A 81 -17.35 11.39 -10.22
C GLU A 81 -18.44 11.92 -11.15
N GLY A 82 -19.32 11.03 -11.65
CA GLY A 82 -20.31 11.39 -12.67
C GLY A 82 -19.73 11.93 -14.00
N GLY A 83 -18.41 11.87 -14.22
CA GLY A 83 -17.72 12.52 -15.33
C GLY A 83 -17.52 14.03 -15.16
N ASP A 84 -17.63 14.58 -13.95
CA ASP A 84 -17.49 16.01 -13.65
C ASP A 84 -16.11 16.37 -13.07
N LEU A 85 -15.49 17.40 -13.65
CA LEU A 85 -14.11 17.80 -13.35
C LEU A 85 -13.92 18.39 -11.95
N ASP A 86 -14.99 18.90 -11.33
CA ASP A 86 -14.91 19.52 -10.00
C ASP A 86 -14.78 18.49 -8.85
N HIS A 87 -15.07 17.20 -9.08
CA HIS A 87 -14.89 16.13 -8.08
C HIS A 87 -14.00 14.98 -8.63
N PRO A 88 -12.68 15.21 -8.70
CA PRO A 88 -11.71 14.19 -9.13
C PRO A 88 -11.49 13.10 -8.07
N ILE A 89 -11.27 11.87 -8.54
CA ILE A 89 -10.84 10.72 -7.75
C ILE A 89 -9.55 10.11 -8.33
N TRP A 90 -8.67 9.58 -7.48
CA TRP A 90 -7.49 8.81 -7.90
C TRP A 90 -7.73 7.32 -7.72
N THR A 91 -7.49 6.54 -8.78
CA THR A 91 -7.97 5.14 -8.90
C THR A 91 -6.82 4.17 -9.19
N GLY A 92 -5.89 4.13 -8.24
CA GLY A 92 -4.70 3.28 -8.27
C GLY A 92 -3.49 3.86 -9.01
N CYS A 93 -2.40 3.10 -9.01
CA CYS A 93 -1.10 3.49 -9.55
C CYS A 93 -0.74 2.72 -10.82
N TYR A 94 0.25 3.22 -11.56
CA TYR A 94 0.98 2.42 -12.54
C TYR A 94 2.47 2.80 -12.51
N TRP A 95 3.34 1.87 -12.92
CA TRP A 95 4.76 2.15 -13.10
C TRP A 95 5.00 2.70 -14.52
N PRO A 96 5.41 3.97 -14.70
CA PRO A 96 6.07 4.37 -15.93
C PRO A 96 7.46 3.72 -15.97
N ASN A 97 8.00 3.56 -17.19
CA ASN A 97 9.30 3.00 -17.56
C ASN A 97 10.28 2.74 -16.39
N ASP A 98 10.61 1.46 -16.18
CA ASP A 98 11.67 0.97 -15.28
C ASP A 98 11.49 1.28 -13.78
N GLN A 99 10.29 1.68 -13.33
CA GLN A 99 9.96 1.94 -11.92
C GLN A 99 9.34 0.76 -11.15
N THR A 100 9.23 -0.43 -11.77
CA THR A 100 8.73 -1.63 -11.07
C THR A 100 9.65 -2.05 -9.92
N PRO A 101 9.13 -2.68 -8.84
CA PRO A 101 9.97 -3.22 -7.76
C PRO A 101 10.98 -4.24 -8.32
N PRO A 102 12.31 -3.99 -8.23
CA PRO A 102 13.29 -4.86 -8.86
C PRO A 102 13.31 -6.28 -8.25
N GLU A 103 12.86 -6.43 -7.00
CA GLU A 103 12.68 -7.73 -6.35
C GLU A 103 11.64 -8.65 -7.02
N GLY A 104 10.74 -8.11 -7.86
CA GLY A 104 9.78 -8.87 -8.67
C GLY A 104 10.30 -9.23 -10.08
N GLY A 105 11.29 -8.48 -10.59
CA GLY A 105 11.85 -8.68 -11.93
C GLY A 105 10.78 -8.73 -13.03
N SER A 106 10.86 -9.77 -13.87
CA SER A 106 9.88 -10.10 -14.90
C SER A 106 9.17 -11.44 -14.62
N ASP A 107 9.07 -11.81 -13.34
CA ASP A 107 8.81 -13.17 -12.90
C ASP A 107 7.40 -13.29 -12.28
N PRO A 108 6.42 -13.92 -12.96
CA PRO A 108 5.03 -13.98 -12.49
C PRO A 108 4.85 -14.85 -11.25
N ASP A 109 5.84 -15.66 -10.88
CA ASP A 109 5.81 -16.44 -9.65
C ASP A 109 6.18 -15.60 -8.42
N ILE A 110 6.78 -14.42 -8.61
CA ILE A 110 7.07 -13.46 -7.54
C ILE A 110 5.92 -12.48 -7.33
N LYS A 111 5.58 -12.19 -6.07
CA LYS A 111 4.68 -11.09 -5.68
C LYS A 111 5.41 -10.18 -4.71
N VAL A 112 5.30 -8.86 -4.90
CA VAL A 112 6.03 -7.86 -4.09
C VAL A 112 5.11 -6.72 -3.66
N LEU A 113 5.05 -6.46 -2.35
CA LEU A 113 4.61 -5.18 -1.78
C LEU A 113 5.87 -4.46 -1.27
N LYS A 114 6.28 -3.39 -1.97
CA LYS A 114 7.48 -2.61 -1.63
C LYS A 114 7.13 -1.16 -1.31
N THR A 115 7.73 -0.69 -0.22
CA THR A 115 7.76 0.72 0.20
C THR A 115 9.20 1.25 0.07
N GLU A 116 9.46 2.50 0.45
CA GLU A 116 10.81 3.08 0.48
C GLU A 116 11.79 2.26 1.33
N LYS A 117 11.32 1.64 2.44
CA LYS A 117 12.16 1.06 3.49
C LYS A 117 11.83 -0.37 3.91
N VAL A 118 10.73 -0.95 3.41
CA VAL A 118 10.29 -2.32 3.70
C VAL A 118 9.78 -2.99 2.42
N THR A 119 10.25 -4.21 2.16
CA THR A 119 9.78 -5.10 1.09
C THR A 119 9.15 -6.34 1.72
N ILE A 120 7.92 -6.68 1.33
CA ILE A 120 7.32 -8.00 1.50
C ILE A 120 7.35 -8.69 0.14
N LYS A 121 7.95 -9.88 0.08
CA LYS A 121 8.08 -10.71 -1.12
C LYS A 121 7.46 -12.09 -0.87
N ILE A 122 6.80 -12.64 -1.87
CA ILE A 122 6.33 -14.04 -1.92
C ILE A 122 6.90 -14.68 -3.20
N ASP A 123 7.37 -15.93 -3.13
CA ASP A 123 7.73 -16.77 -4.29
C ASP A 123 6.89 -18.06 -4.25
N ASP A 124 5.96 -18.19 -5.18
CA ASP A 124 4.99 -19.29 -5.20
C ASP A 124 5.62 -20.64 -5.62
N ARG A 125 6.84 -20.66 -6.19
CA ARG A 125 7.53 -21.91 -6.58
C ARG A 125 8.17 -22.61 -5.39
N SER A 126 8.75 -21.83 -4.48
CA SER A 126 9.37 -22.34 -3.26
C SER A 126 8.41 -22.35 -2.07
N GLY A 127 7.24 -21.72 -2.19
CA GLY A 127 6.31 -21.53 -1.07
C GLY A 127 6.92 -20.65 0.02
N GLU A 128 7.60 -19.58 -0.39
CA GLU A 128 8.39 -18.70 0.48
C GLU A 128 7.72 -17.34 0.65
N ILE A 129 7.74 -16.80 1.87
CA ILE A 129 7.44 -15.41 2.17
C ILE A 129 8.59 -14.77 2.95
N GLU A 130 9.00 -13.57 2.53
CA GLU A 130 10.14 -12.84 3.06
C GLU A 130 9.76 -11.36 3.30
N ILE A 131 9.94 -10.88 4.53
CA ILE A 131 9.78 -9.48 4.94
C ILE A 131 11.16 -8.94 5.27
N THR A 132 11.64 -7.94 4.53
CA THR A 132 12.98 -7.36 4.69
C THR A 132 12.90 -5.84 4.84
N THR A 133 13.72 -5.28 5.74
CA THR A 133 13.86 -3.83 5.92
C THR A 133 15.16 -3.30 5.29
N GLN A 134 15.21 -2.00 4.98
CA GLN A 134 16.41 -1.30 4.48
C GLN A 134 17.62 -1.46 5.41
N GLY A 135 17.40 -1.67 6.72
CA GLY A 135 18.45 -1.93 7.70
C GLY A 135 19.02 -3.36 7.68
N GLY A 136 18.51 -4.24 6.82
CA GLY A 136 18.98 -5.63 6.69
C GLY A 136 18.38 -6.62 7.69
N SER A 137 17.42 -6.19 8.52
CA SER A 137 16.59 -7.11 9.30
C SER A 137 15.60 -7.84 8.39
N ARG A 138 15.37 -9.13 8.65
CA ARG A 138 14.53 -10.02 7.86
C ARG A 138 13.72 -10.97 8.75
N LEU A 139 12.47 -11.21 8.36
CA LEU A 139 11.72 -12.42 8.70
C LEU A 139 11.49 -13.21 7.40
N LYS A 140 11.82 -14.50 7.37
CA LYS A 140 11.63 -15.38 6.22
C LYS A 140 10.97 -16.68 6.67
N LEU A 141 9.95 -17.14 5.95
CA LEU A 141 9.25 -18.41 6.20
C LEU A 141 9.21 -19.21 4.90
N THR A 142 9.39 -20.52 5.03
CA THR A 142 9.32 -21.52 3.95
C THR A 142 8.49 -22.72 4.41
N ALA A 143 8.28 -23.71 3.54
CA ALA A 143 7.58 -24.94 3.90
C ALA A 143 8.27 -25.79 5.00
N THR A 144 9.54 -25.55 5.32
CA THR A 144 10.34 -26.38 6.25
C THR A 144 11.12 -25.60 7.31
N ASP A 145 11.30 -24.29 7.14
CA ASP A 145 12.18 -23.47 7.97
C ASP A 145 11.65 -22.03 8.12
N GLY A 146 11.99 -21.37 9.24
CA GLY A 146 11.59 -20.01 9.58
C GLY A 146 12.74 -19.22 10.23
N GLU A 147 13.30 -18.27 9.49
CA GLU A 147 14.46 -17.47 9.89
C GLU A 147 14.05 -16.06 10.34
N LEU A 148 14.50 -15.65 11.52
CA LEU A 148 14.44 -14.26 11.98
C LEU A 148 15.87 -13.71 12.16
N LYS A 149 16.17 -12.64 11.44
CA LYS A 149 17.48 -11.97 11.41
C LYS A 149 17.32 -10.51 11.78
N SER A 150 17.99 -10.06 12.83
CA SER A 150 18.02 -8.66 13.27
C SER A 150 19.23 -8.41 14.18
N THR A 151 19.68 -7.17 14.32
CA THR A 151 20.72 -6.78 15.29
C THR A 151 20.31 -7.09 16.73
N THR A 152 19.01 -6.96 17.02
CA THR A 152 18.38 -7.32 18.30
C THR A 152 16.98 -7.85 18.02
N VAL A 153 16.55 -8.85 18.80
CA VAL A 153 15.18 -9.38 18.83
C VAL A 153 14.69 -9.31 20.27
N THR A 154 13.58 -8.60 20.51
CA THR A 154 12.94 -8.51 21.83
C THR A 154 11.63 -9.27 21.79
N CYS A 155 11.58 -10.41 22.47
CA CYS A 155 10.36 -11.20 22.64
C CYS A 155 9.73 -10.87 24.00
N GLU A 156 8.90 -9.84 24.05
CA GLU A 156 8.09 -9.55 25.24
C GLU A 156 6.87 -10.47 25.30
N SER A 157 6.65 -11.10 26.46
CA SER A 157 5.45 -11.90 26.73
C SER A 157 4.81 -11.44 28.01
N VAL A 158 3.52 -11.07 27.92
CA VAL A 158 2.70 -10.59 29.04
C VAL A 158 2.60 -11.62 30.18
N ASN A 159 2.74 -12.92 29.87
CA ASN A 159 2.58 -14.03 30.83
C ASN A 159 3.71 -15.08 30.75
N GLY A 160 4.93 -14.66 30.40
CA GLY A 160 6.13 -15.49 30.51
C GLY A 160 6.67 -16.09 29.20
N LYS A 161 7.94 -16.48 29.27
CA LYS A 161 8.78 -17.15 28.24
C LYS A 161 8.03 -18.36 27.54
N GLY A 162 8.31 -18.63 26.24
CA GLY A 162 8.04 -19.90 25.50
C GLY A 162 8.87 -20.04 24.18
N VAL A 163 9.34 -21.24 23.79
CA VAL A 163 10.26 -21.48 22.61
C VAL A 163 9.51 -22.02 21.38
N PHE A 164 10.22 -22.36 20.31
CA PHE A 164 9.73 -23.36 19.34
C PHE A 164 10.85 -24.33 18.90
N SER A 165 10.54 -25.63 18.81
CA SER A 165 11.37 -26.63 18.14
C SER A 165 10.56 -27.89 17.80
N ALA A 166 11.06 -28.74 16.90
CA ALA A 166 10.49 -30.07 16.64
C ALA A 166 10.70 -31.08 17.79
N ALA A 167 11.46 -30.71 18.83
CA ALA A 167 11.76 -31.57 19.98
C ALA A 167 11.07 -31.13 21.30
N GLY A 168 10.47 -29.93 21.34
CA GLY A 168 9.82 -29.42 22.54
C GLY A 168 9.81 -27.89 22.69
N LEU A 169 9.21 -27.43 23.79
CA LEU A 169 8.86 -26.03 24.05
C LEU A 169 9.30 -25.56 25.46
N ASP A 170 10.58 -25.71 25.81
CA ASP A 170 11.16 -24.90 26.89
C ASP A 170 11.63 -23.57 26.32
N VAL A 171 10.91 -22.50 26.66
CA VAL A 171 11.62 -21.35 27.18
C VAL A 171 10.78 -21.01 28.44
N ASN A 172 11.37 -21.21 29.64
CA ASN A 172 10.99 -20.98 31.07
C ASN A 172 11.19 -22.24 31.96
N ASP A 173 11.95 -23.25 31.52
CA ASP A 173 12.38 -24.60 32.03
C ASP A 173 11.42 -25.46 32.86
N GLY A 174 10.34 -24.89 33.38
CA GLY A 174 10.08 -24.99 34.81
C GLY A 174 10.57 -23.72 35.54
N ALA A 175 11.85 -23.34 35.40
CA ALA A 175 12.37 -21.96 35.58
C ALA A 175 13.79 -21.73 34.95
N PHE A 176 13.92 -21.04 33.80
CA PHE A 176 15.25 -20.86 33.14
C PHE A 176 16.14 -19.82 33.82
N THR A 177 17.43 -20.14 33.89
CA THR A 177 18.48 -19.19 34.24
C THR A 177 19.67 -19.39 33.30
N VAL A 178 20.19 -18.28 32.76
CA VAL A 178 21.50 -18.26 32.05
C VAL A 178 22.57 -17.86 33.06
N ILE A 179 23.78 -18.41 32.92
CA ILE A 179 24.99 -18.04 33.66
C ILE A 179 25.96 -17.33 32.71
#